data_AF-A0AAV2MXG3-F1
#
_entry.id   AF-A0AAV2MXG3-F1
#
_cell.length_a   1.000
_cell.length_b   1.000
_cell.length_c   1.000
_cell.angle_alpha   90.00
_cell.angle_beta   90.00
_cell.angle_gamma   90.00
#
_symmetry.space_group_name_H-M   'P 1'
#
loop_
_entity.id
_entity.type
_entity.pdbx_description
1 polymer ?
#
loop_
_entity_poly.entity_id
_entity_poly.type
_entity_poly.pdbx_seq_one_letter_code
_entity_poly.pdbx_strand_id
1 'polypeptide(L)'
;MGPRVITIPDNFTTRRDNLVIFATQGEPVDQGARMLQETNSLPIIKDAALARARLNRDGNRRIISLIMKERTSGITKREIIKEALYSLLDVVPKLELQSIFISKSSVDNIS
;
A
#
# COMPACT_ATOMS: atom_id res chain seq x y z
N MET A 1 12.31 18.98 11.25
CA MET A 1 11.06 19.18 10.50
C MET A 1 10.29 17.86 10.50
N GLY A 2 9.01 17.86 10.86
CA GLY A 2 8.17 16.65 10.87
C GLY A 2 7.74 16.22 9.46
N PRO A 3 7.15 15.01 9.31
CA PRO A 3 6.62 14.55 8.03
C PRO A 3 5.53 15.51 7.54
N ARG A 4 5.60 15.89 6.25
CA ARG A 4 4.61 16.76 5.61
C ARG A 4 3.63 15.89 4.81
N VAL A 5 2.37 15.90 5.19
CA VAL A 5 1.29 15.28 4.42
C VAL A 5 0.64 16.33 3.54
N ILE A 6 0.61 16.10 2.23
CA ILE A 6 -0.07 16.94 1.25
C ILE A 6 -1.08 16.11 0.47
N THR A 7 -2.25 16.68 0.17
CA THR A 7 -3.23 16.06 -0.73
C THR A 7 -3.08 16.69 -2.10
N ILE A 8 -2.99 15.85 -3.15
CA ILE A 8 -2.85 16.31 -4.52
C ILE A 8 -3.95 15.65 -5.36
N PRO A 9 -4.78 16.41 -6.09
CA PRO A 9 -5.69 15.84 -7.07
C PRO A 9 -4.88 15.34 -8.26
N ASP A 10 -4.70 14.03 -8.35
CA ASP A 10 -3.92 13.40 -9.43
C ASP A 10 -4.33 11.93 -9.61
N ASN A 11 -3.93 11.34 -10.74
CA ASN A 11 -4.10 9.92 -11.00
C ASN A 11 -2.99 9.10 -10.31
N PHE A 12 -3.40 8.21 -9.41
CA PHE A 12 -2.50 7.35 -8.65
C PHE A 12 -1.60 6.48 -9.55
N THR A 13 -2.12 5.97 -10.67
CA THR A 13 -1.40 5.01 -11.52
C THR A 13 -0.35 5.65 -12.41
N THR A 14 -0.41 6.96 -12.67
CA THR A 14 0.55 7.67 -13.53
C THR A 14 1.73 8.26 -12.75
N ARG A 15 1.67 8.25 -11.41
CA ARG A 15 2.72 8.74 -10.53
C ARG A 15 4.03 7.98 -10.72
N ARG A 16 5.13 8.71 -10.93
CA ARG A 16 6.47 8.12 -11.06
C ARG A 16 7.14 7.80 -9.72
N ASP A 17 6.60 8.32 -8.62
CA ASP A 17 7.08 8.08 -7.27
C ASP A 17 6.68 6.71 -6.72
N ASN A 18 7.20 6.38 -5.54
CA ASN A 18 6.88 5.14 -4.83
C ASN A 18 5.42 5.17 -4.35
N LEU A 19 4.69 4.11 -4.70
CA LEU A 19 3.30 3.92 -4.34
C LEU A 19 3.20 3.03 -3.11
N VAL A 20 2.26 3.34 -2.24
CA VAL A 20 1.88 2.49 -1.11
C VAL A 20 0.41 2.14 -1.30
N ILE A 21 0.11 0.85 -1.19
CA ILE A 21 -1.24 0.32 -1.35
C ILE A 21 -1.59 -0.64 -0.22
N PHE A 22 -2.88 -0.75 0.08
CA PHE A 22 -3.42 -1.80 0.94
C PHE A 22 -3.93 -2.96 0.07
N ALA A 23 -3.48 -4.18 0.37
CA ALA A 23 -3.81 -5.37 -0.42
C ALA A 23 -3.93 -6.62 0.45
N THR A 24 -4.50 -7.67 -0.13
CA THR A 24 -4.28 -9.06 0.32
C THR A 24 -3.08 -9.65 -0.43
N GLN A 25 -2.94 -10.98 -0.47
CA GLN A 25 -1.97 -11.68 -1.31
C GLN A 25 -2.31 -11.67 -2.83
N GLY A 26 -2.99 -10.65 -3.32
CA GLY A 26 -3.32 -10.53 -4.76
C GLY A 26 -4.62 -9.81 -5.06
N GLU A 27 -5.40 -9.41 -4.05
CA GLU A 27 -6.63 -8.64 -4.24
C GLU A 27 -6.50 -7.24 -3.64
N PRO A 28 -7.14 -6.24 -4.26
CA PRO A 28 -7.09 -4.88 -3.77
C PRO A 28 -7.93 -4.69 -2.50
N VAL A 29 -7.43 -3.87 -1.57
CA VAL A 29 -8.17 -3.49 -0.35
C VAL A 29 -8.50 -1.99 -0.34
N ASP A 30 -7.65 -1.16 -0.94
CA ASP A 30 -7.90 0.27 -1.11
C ASP A 30 -8.13 0.65 -2.58
N GLN A 31 -8.48 1.91 -2.81
CA GLN A 31 -8.72 2.41 -4.16
C GLN A 31 -7.43 2.42 -5.01
N GLY A 32 -6.27 2.67 -4.39
CA GLY A 32 -4.99 2.66 -5.10
C GLY A 32 -4.67 1.28 -5.70
N ALA A 33 -4.88 0.23 -4.92
CA ALA A 33 -4.75 -1.15 -5.38
C ALA A 33 -5.78 -1.50 -6.46
N ARG A 34 -7.04 -1.04 -6.33
CA ARG A 34 -8.07 -1.27 -7.36
C ARG A 34 -7.67 -0.63 -8.70
N MET A 35 -7.19 0.61 -8.68
CA MET A 35 -6.72 1.30 -9.90
C MET A 35 -5.51 0.59 -10.52
N LEU A 36 -4.60 0.04 -9.71
CA LEU A 36 -3.50 -0.80 -10.21
C LEU A 36 -4.01 -2.12 -10.79
N GLN A 37 -5.04 -2.74 -10.21
CA GLN A 37 -5.64 -3.96 -10.73
C GLN A 37 -6.28 -3.73 -12.11
N GLU A 38 -7.06 -2.66 -12.24
CA GLU A 38 -7.72 -2.25 -13.49
C GLU A 38 -6.72 -1.99 -14.63
N THR A 39 -5.50 -1.58 -14.28
CA THR A 39 -4.39 -1.34 -15.21
C THR A 39 -3.42 -2.51 -15.31
N ASN A 40 -3.76 -3.69 -14.78
CA ASN A 40 -2.92 -4.90 -14.75
C ASN A 40 -1.52 -4.68 -14.13
N SER A 41 -1.42 -3.69 -13.24
CA SER A 41 -0.19 -3.28 -12.56
C SER A 41 -0.18 -3.66 -11.06
N LEU A 42 -1.25 -4.30 -10.56
CA LEU A 42 -1.29 -4.80 -9.19
C LEU A 42 -0.28 -5.94 -9.03
N PRO A 43 0.67 -5.87 -8.08
CA PRO A 43 1.64 -6.94 -7.89
C PRO A 43 0.98 -8.25 -7.43
N ILE A 44 1.46 -9.37 -7.96
CA ILE A 44 1.13 -10.70 -7.43
C ILE A 44 1.99 -10.95 -6.20
N ILE A 45 1.36 -11.07 -5.04
CA ILE A 45 2.05 -11.17 -3.76
C ILE A 45 1.90 -12.60 -3.23
N LYS A 46 2.98 -13.39 -3.23
CA LYS A 46 2.99 -14.74 -2.65
C LYS A 46 3.66 -14.74 -1.28
N ASP A 47 3.20 -15.62 -0.39
CA ASP A 47 3.81 -15.92 0.92
C ASP A 47 4.09 -14.67 1.77
N ALA A 48 3.15 -13.72 1.74
CA ALA A 48 3.30 -12.49 2.48
C ALA A 48 2.67 -12.58 3.86
N ALA A 49 3.47 -12.23 4.86
CA ALA A 49 3.02 -12.13 6.24
C ALA A 49 2.00 -10.98 6.39
N LEU A 50 0.96 -11.25 7.16
CA LEU A 50 -0.03 -10.26 7.54
C LEU A 50 0.64 -9.09 8.28
N ALA A 51 0.10 -7.89 8.09
CA ALA A 51 0.58 -6.64 8.69
C ALA A 51 2.03 -6.26 8.34
N ARG A 52 2.57 -6.79 7.23
CA ARG A 52 3.91 -6.47 6.76
C ARG A 52 3.90 -5.79 5.40
N ALA A 53 4.88 -4.93 5.21
CA ALA A 53 5.16 -4.31 3.91
C ALA A 53 5.87 -5.30 3.00
N ARG A 54 5.39 -5.42 1.76
CA ARG A 54 6.03 -6.15 0.67
C ARG A 54 6.44 -5.18 -0.42
N LEU A 55 7.64 -5.39 -0.94
CA LEU A 55 8.25 -4.53 -1.94
C LEU A 55 8.12 -5.18 -3.31
N ASN A 56 7.49 -4.47 -4.24
CA ASN A 56 7.42 -4.84 -5.63
C ASN A 56 8.01 -3.72 -6.48
N ARG A 57 8.58 -4.10 -7.63
CA ARG A 57 9.06 -3.13 -8.63
C ARG A 57 8.08 -3.04 -9.77
N ASP A 58 7.86 -1.82 -10.24
CA ASP A 58 7.08 -1.52 -11.43
C ASP A 58 7.87 -0.48 -12.24
N GLY A 59 8.61 -0.96 -13.24
CA GLY A 59 9.62 -0.15 -13.94
C GLY A 59 10.61 0.50 -12.96
N ASN A 60 10.67 1.83 -12.98
CA ASN A 60 11.57 2.64 -12.14
C ASN A 60 10.99 3.01 -10.77
N ARG A 61 9.71 2.73 -10.52
CA ARG A 61 9.06 3.01 -9.23
C ARG A 61 8.91 1.74 -8.40
N ARG A 62 8.64 1.91 -7.11
CA ARG A 62 8.31 0.81 -6.20
C ARG A 62 6.83 0.85 -5.86
N ILE A 63 6.24 -0.32 -5.73
CA ILE A 63 4.91 -0.52 -5.15
C ILE A 63 5.12 -1.24 -3.82
N ILE A 64 4.79 -0.56 -2.73
CA ILE A 64 4.89 -1.04 -1.35
C ILE A 64 3.50 -1.50 -0.93
N SER A 65 3.30 -2.81 -0.91
CA SER A 65 2.02 -3.43 -0.57
C SER A 65 1.96 -3.72 0.91
N LEU A 66 0.96 -3.16 1.60
CA LEU A 66 0.66 -3.44 3.00
C LEU A 66 -0.39 -4.55 3.07
N ILE A 67 -0.02 -5.69 3.66
CA ILE A 67 -0.89 -6.88 3.68
C ILE A 67 -1.87 -6.79 4.84
N MET A 68 -3.15 -6.54 4.53
CA MET A 68 -4.16 -6.19 5.54
C MET A 68 -5.04 -7.35 5.98
N LYS A 69 -5.18 -8.37 5.13
CA LYS A 69 -6.00 -9.55 5.37
C LYS A 69 -5.58 -10.67 4.44
N GLU A 70 -5.84 -11.91 4.86
CA GLU A 70 -5.60 -13.09 4.03
C GLU A 70 -6.58 -13.18 2.86
N ARG A 71 -7.83 -12.73 3.05
CA ARG A 71 -8.91 -12.74 2.06
C ARG A 71 -9.72 -11.45 2.12
N THR A 72 -10.26 -11.01 0.98
CA THR A 72 -11.02 -9.75 0.88
C THR A 72 -12.27 -9.67 1.75
N SER A 73 -12.93 -10.79 2.03
CA SER A 73 -14.15 -10.84 2.86
C SER A 73 -13.92 -10.63 4.37
N GLY A 74 -12.66 -10.56 4.82
CA GLY A 74 -12.34 -10.36 6.24
C GLY A 74 -12.50 -8.91 6.72
N ILE A 75 -12.85 -8.76 8.00
CA ILE A 75 -12.81 -7.49 8.73
C ILE A 75 -11.34 -7.11 8.99
N THR A 76 -10.99 -5.86 8.71
CA THR A 76 -9.64 -5.35 9.00
C THR A 76 -9.60 -4.85 10.44
N LYS A 77 -8.84 -5.52 11.31
CA LYS A 77 -8.64 -5.07 12.69
C LYS A 77 -7.73 -3.84 12.72
N ARG A 78 -8.02 -2.89 13.61
CA ARG A 78 -7.21 -1.67 13.77
C ARG A 78 -5.74 -1.96 14.07
N GLU A 79 -5.45 -3.02 14.81
CA GLU A 79 -4.09 -3.45 15.16
C GLU A 79 -3.28 -3.82 13.90
N ILE A 80 -3.91 -4.49 12.93
CA ILE A 80 -3.27 -4.84 11.66
C ILE A 80 -2.90 -3.59 10.86
N ILE A 81 -3.77 -2.58 10.85
CA ILE A 81 -3.46 -1.29 10.22
C ILE A 81 -2.26 -0.65 10.90
N LYS A 82 -2.25 -0.61 12.23
CA LYS A 82 -1.16 -0.03 13.01
C LYS A 82 0.17 -0.72 12.75
N GLU A 83 0.19 -2.05 12.79
CA GLU A 83 1.38 -2.86 12.52
C GLU A 83 1.87 -2.72 11.08
N ALA A 84 0.96 -2.68 10.10
CA ALA A 84 1.31 -2.45 8.70
C ALA A 84 1.94 -1.07 8.49
N LEU A 85 1.42 -0.03 9.16
CA LEU A 85 2.01 1.31 9.13
C LEU A 85 3.38 1.35 9.82
N TYR A 86 3.59 0.64 10.93
CA TYR A 86 4.92 0.50 11.51
C TYR A 86 5.88 -0.22 10.58
N SER A 87 5.43 -1.29 9.92
CA SER A 87 6.24 -1.97 8.91
C SER A 87 6.61 -1.05 7.75
N LEU A 88 5.73 -0.12 7.35
CA LEU A 88 6.04 0.90 6.35
C LEU A 88 7.08 1.90 6.87
N LEU A 89 6.94 2.36 8.12
CA LEU A 89 7.87 3.28 8.76
C LEU A 89 9.29 2.69 8.88
N ASP A 90 9.42 1.37 9.03
CA ASP A 90 10.72 0.70 8.99
C ASP A 90 11.32 0.64 7.58
N VAL A 91 10.47 0.54 6.56
CA VAL A 91 10.86 0.35 5.17
C VAL A 91 11.31 1.67 4.51
N VAL A 92 10.59 2.76 4.76
CA VAL A 92 10.88 4.08 4.17
C VAL A 92 12.34 4.52 4.36
N PRO A 93 12.91 4.52 5.59
CA PRO A 93 14.30 4.95 5.80
C PRO A 93 15.31 3.92 5.28
N LYS A 94 15.05 2.61 5.42
CA LYS A 94 15.94 1.55 4.91
C LYS A 94 16.12 1.61 3.40
N LEU A 95 15.12 2.10 2.70
CA LEU A 95 15.10 2.23 1.26
C LEU A 95 15.44 3.65 0.78
N GLU A 96 15.74 4.56 1.71
CA GLU A 96 16.06 5.97 1.45
C GLU A 96 14.97 6.67 0.60
N LEU A 97 13.70 6.34 0.84
CA LEU A 97 12.60 6.93 0.07
C LEU A 97 12.35 8.38 0.51
N GLN A 98 12.45 9.32 -0.43
CA GLN A 98 12.18 10.74 -0.18
C GLN A 98 10.68 11.05 -0.11
N SER A 99 9.86 10.25 -0.80
CA SER A 99 8.44 10.45 -0.99
C SER A 99 7.73 9.09 -1.11
N ILE A 100 6.51 9.04 -0.60
CA ILE A 100 5.57 7.95 -0.82
C ILE A 100 4.19 8.54 -1.12
N PHE A 101 3.42 7.84 -1.95
CA PHE A 101 2.05 8.21 -2.29
C PHE A 101 1.09 7.12 -1.83
N ILE A 102 0.06 7.53 -1.11
CA ILE A 102 -1.03 6.66 -0.66
C ILE A 102 -2.32 7.23 -1.25
N SER A 103 -3.18 6.36 -1.79
CA SER A 103 -4.50 6.79 -2.23
C SER A 103 -5.36 7.17 -1.02
N LYS A 104 -6.01 8.33 -1.07
CA LYS A 104 -6.97 8.72 -0.04
C LYS A 104 -8.27 7.97 -0.29
N SER A 105 -8.44 6.81 0.36
CA SER A 105 -9.69 6.05 0.32
C SER A 105 -10.04 5.47 1.70
N SER A 106 -11.27 5.01 1.86
CA SER A 106 -11.62 4.12 2.96
C SER A 106 -10.86 2.81 2.80
N VAL A 107 -10.33 2.28 3.91
CA VAL A 107 -10.00 0.86 4.00
C VAL A 107 -11.31 0.15 4.37
N ASP A 108 -11.73 -0.83 3.56
CA ASP A 108 -13.01 -1.51 3.74
C ASP A 108 -13.13 -2.16 5.13
N ASN A 109 -14.30 -2.01 5.77
CA ASN A 109 -14.74 -2.75 6.97
C ASN A 109 -13.72 -2.81 8.12
N ILE A 110 -13.43 -1.66 8.72
CA ILE A 110 -12.59 -1.54 9.90
C ILE A 110 -13.44 -1.73 11.16
N SER A 111 -13.02 -2.62 12.06
CA SER A 111 -13.55 -2.75 13.43
C SER A 111 -12.56 -2.21 14.45
#